data_AF-A0A3N5WWB4-F1
#
_entry.id   AF-A0A3N5WWB4-F1
#
_cell.length_a   1.000
_cell.length_b   1.000
_cell.length_c   1.000
_cell.angle_alpha   90.00
_cell.angle_beta   90.00
_cell.angle_gamma   90.00
#
_symmetry.space_group_name_H-M   'P 1'
#
loop_
_entity.id
_entity.type
_entity.pdbx_description
1 polymer ?
#
loop_
_entity_poly.entity_id
_entity_poly.type
_entity_poly.pdbx_seq_one_letter_code
_entity_poly.pdbx_strand_id
1 'polypeptide(L)'
;MAKISSPADRHSNSYNMFIFVLTILSLAIMVVMLLPLSQETIRLLEIYDNLICFIFLFDFFSNLAAAPKKSDYFIKERGWLDLIGSIPSLGISRYGALLRLARLSRLARIARLMGGKNREAIVKDVLHNRSKYAGFITLLLTMLVVTVASVLVLQFESVSPDGNIHSGWDAFWYSIVTLTTVGYGDRYPVTTGGRITGMFIMFMGVGVIGALASILSSVLLGGSPAAEEEAPAAPAGPTMEQQLAELHENMVTMQQLLEKLSQEDDKKESTSHLPNPAD
;
A
#
# COMPACT_ATOMS: atom_id res chain seq x y z
N MET A 1 19.19 -26.82 24.85
CA MET A 1 19.75 -26.18 23.65
C MET A 1 18.92 -24.95 23.34
N ALA A 2 19.49 -23.74 23.44
CA ALA A 2 18.78 -22.52 23.08
C ALA A 2 18.52 -22.52 21.57
N LYS A 3 17.24 -22.41 21.18
CA LYS A 3 16.81 -22.26 19.79
C LYS A 3 17.51 -21.02 19.24
N ILE A 4 18.52 -21.20 18.39
CA ILE A 4 19.15 -20.10 17.67
C ILE A 4 18.06 -19.59 16.72
N SER A 5 17.38 -18.53 17.13
CA SER A 5 16.42 -17.83 16.28
C SER A 5 17.16 -17.38 15.03
N SER A 6 16.62 -17.73 13.87
CA SER A 6 17.12 -17.23 12.59
C SER A 6 17.07 -15.70 12.62
N PRO A 7 17.98 -14.97 11.96
CA PRO A 7 17.84 -13.51 11.79
C PRO A 7 16.45 -13.12 11.25
N ALA A 8 15.81 -14.00 10.46
CA ALA A 8 14.45 -13.82 9.97
C ALA A 8 13.36 -13.84 11.06
N ASP A 9 13.61 -14.46 12.22
CA ASP A 9 12.64 -14.60 13.31
C ASP A 9 12.61 -13.38 14.25
N ARG A 10 13.53 -12.41 14.07
CA ARG A 10 13.64 -11.22 14.93
C ARG A 10 12.71 -10.08 14.53
N HIS A 11 12.33 -10.04 13.26
CA HIS A 11 11.49 -8.99 12.69
C HIS A 11 10.25 -9.58 12.01
N SER A 12 9.24 -8.75 11.79
CA SER A 12 8.05 -9.18 11.04
C SER A 12 8.43 -9.57 9.61
N ASN A 13 7.70 -10.54 9.04
CA ASN A 13 7.88 -10.95 7.64
C ASN A 13 7.76 -9.76 6.67
N SER A 14 6.90 -8.78 6.96
CA SER A 14 6.78 -7.52 6.20
C SER A 14 8.05 -6.69 6.20
N TYR A 15 8.72 -6.58 7.35
CA TYR A 15 10.00 -5.88 7.45
C TYR A 15 11.09 -6.57 6.63
N ASN A 16 11.19 -7.90 6.71
CA ASN A 16 12.17 -8.68 5.94
C ASN A 16 11.94 -8.51 4.43
N MET A 17 10.68 -8.48 3.99
CA MET A 17 10.31 -8.23 2.58
C MET A 17 10.67 -6.80 2.14
N PHE A 18 10.41 -5.81 2.99
CA PHE A 18 10.79 -4.41 2.73
C PHE A 18 12.30 -4.27 2.53
N ILE A 19 13.10 -4.78 3.47
CA ILE A 19 14.56 -4.76 3.37
C ILE A 19 15.05 -5.54 2.14
N PHE A 20 14.41 -6.65 1.80
CA PHE A 20 14.73 -7.42 0.60
C PHE A 20 14.50 -6.62 -0.70
N VAL A 21 13.33 -5.98 -0.84
CA VAL A 21 13.01 -5.15 -2.02
C VAL A 21 13.93 -3.94 -2.12
N LEU A 22 14.20 -3.25 -1.01
CA LEU A 22 15.19 -2.17 -0.98
C LEU A 22 16.58 -2.66 -1.39
N THR A 23 16.94 -3.91 -1.05
CA THR A 23 18.24 -4.48 -1.43
C THR A 23 18.31 -4.72 -2.94
N ILE A 24 17.23 -5.21 -3.55
CA ILE A 24 17.13 -5.38 -5.00
C ILE A 24 17.19 -4.02 -5.70
N LEU A 25 16.39 -3.03 -5.26
CA LEU A 25 16.43 -1.68 -5.80
C LEU A 25 17.83 -1.07 -5.68
N SER A 26 18.47 -1.28 -4.52
CA SER A 26 19.88 -1.03 -4.24
C SER A 26 20.82 -1.49 -5.36
N LEU A 27 20.76 -2.80 -5.63
CA LEU A 27 21.57 -3.44 -6.64
C LEU A 27 21.22 -2.97 -8.05
N ALA A 28 19.95 -2.71 -8.35
CA ALA A 28 19.53 -2.16 -9.63
C ALA A 28 20.15 -0.76 -9.87
N ILE A 29 20.09 0.13 -8.87
CA ILE A 29 20.75 1.45 -8.92
C ILE A 29 22.26 1.29 -9.13
N MET A 30 22.90 0.35 -8.44
CA MET A 30 24.32 0.04 -8.63
C MET A 30 24.62 -0.39 -10.08
N VAL A 31 23.79 -1.26 -10.68
CA VAL A 31 23.92 -1.71 -12.07
C VAL A 31 23.74 -0.56 -13.05
N VAL A 32 22.73 0.29 -12.84
CA VAL A 32 22.46 1.45 -13.70
C VAL A 32 23.64 2.44 -13.65
N MET A 33 24.28 2.63 -12.50
CA MET A 33 25.51 3.44 -12.38
C MET A 33 26.73 2.92 -13.17
N LEU A 34 26.69 1.70 -13.73
CA LEU A 34 27.74 1.23 -14.66
C LEU A 34 27.55 1.76 -16.09
N LEU A 35 26.36 2.27 -16.43
CA LEU A 35 26.08 2.83 -17.74
C LEU A 35 26.70 4.24 -17.86
N PRO A 36 27.04 4.70 -19.08
CA PRO A 36 27.48 6.07 -19.31
C PRO A 36 26.30 7.04 -19.15
N LEU A 37 26.10 7.55 -17.94
CA LEU A 37 25.01 8.45 -17.58
C LEU A 37 25.50 9.91 -17.46
N SER A 38 24.55 10.84 -17.56
CA SER A 38 24.84 12.25 -17.31
C SER A 38 25.22 12.50 -15.84
N GLN A 39 25.97 13.57 -15.58
CA GLN A 39 26.41 13.92 -14.22
C GLN A 39 25.23 14.21 -13.26
N GLU A 40 24.13 14.74 -13.78
CA GLU A 40 22.91 14.99 -13.01
C GLU A 40 22.20 13.69 -12.65
N THR A 41 22.14 12.74 -13.59
CA THR A 41 21.58 11.40 -13.33
C THR A 41 22.42 10.65 -12.31
N ILE A 42 23.75 10.71 -12.39
CA ILE A 42 24.65 10.10 -11.40
C ILE A 42 24.38 10.70 -10.01
N ARG A 43 24.32 12.02 -9.90
CA ARG A 43 24.00 12.70 -8.62
C ARG A 43 22.65 12.28 -8.05
N LEU A 44 21.62 12.15 -8.89
CA LEU A 44 20.32 11.66 -8.46
C LEU A 44 20.38 10.22 -7.94
N LEU A 45 21.08 9.32 -8.66
CA LEU A 45 21.28 7.93 -8.23
C LEU A 45 22.09 7.84 -6.94
N GLU A 46 23.09 8.69 -6.75
CA GLU A 46 23.86 8.77 -5.51
C GLU A 46 22.99 9.21 -4.33
N ILE A 47 22.08 10.16 -4.53
CA ILE A 47 21.11 10.55 -3.50
C ILE A 47 20.22 9.36 -3.13
N TYR A 48 19.59 8.69 -4.11
CA TYR A 48 18.75 7.53 -3.85
C TYR A 48 19.50 6.40 -3.14
N ASP A 49 20.71 6.11 -3.59
CA ASP A 49 21.52 5.08 -2.97
C ASP A 49 21.96 5.46 -1.54
N ASN A 50 22.36 6.71 -1.30
CA ASN A 50 22.71 7.17 0.04
C ASN A 50 21.52 7.10 1.00
N LEU A 51 20.32 7.45 0.54
CA LEU A 51 19.09 7.29 1.33
C LEU A 51 18.85 5.81 1.69
N ILE A 52 18.99 4.90 0.73
CA ILE A 52 18.86 3.45 1.00
C ILE A 52 19.97 2.96 1.93
N CYS A 53 21.20 3.46 1.80
CA CYS A 53 22.31 3.15 2.70
C CYS A 53 22.00 3.56 4.14
N PHE A 54 21.44 4.75 4.36
CA PHE A 54 21.03 5.18 5.70
C PHE A 54 19.96 4.26 6.31
N ILE A 55 19.00 3.80 5.50
CA ILE A 55 18.00 2.81 5.94
C ILE A 55 18.69 1.50 6.34
N PHE A 56 19.65 1.00 5.56
CA PHE A 56 20.39 -0.22 5.89
C PHE A 56 21.32 -0.07 7.08
N LEU A 57 21.88 1.12 7.28
CA LEU A 57 22.70 1.44 8.44
C LEU A 57 21.84 1.39 9.71
N PHE A 58 20.65 1.98 9.66
CA PHE A 58 19.68 1.90 10.74
C PHE A 58 19.22 0.46 11.01
N ASP A 59 18.96 -0.32 9.95
CA ASP A 59 18.64 -1.75 10.06
C ASP A 59 19.79 -2.53 10.71
N PHE A 60 21.04 -2.28 10.33
CA PHE A 60 22.22 -2.92 10.95
C PHE A 60 22.28 -2.62 12.46
N PHE A 61 22.12 -1.36 12.86
CA PHE A 61 22.14 -0.99 14.28
C PHE A 61 20.95 -1.59 15.04
N SER A 62 19.77 -1.62 14.43
CA SER A 62 18.58 -2.25 15.02
C SER A 62 18.79 -3.75 15.24
N ASN A 63 19.35 -4.46 14.26
CA ASN A 63 19.68 -5.88 14.37
C ASN A 63 20.80 -6.16 15.37
N LEU A 64 21.81 -5.30 15.44
CA LEU A 64 22.90 -5.40 16.40
C LEU A 64 22.43 -5.16 17.84
N ALA A 65 21.49 -4.23 18.04
CA ALA A 65 20.89 -3.94 19.34
C ALA A 65 19.94 -5.05 19.81
N ALA A 66 19.16 -5.63 18.89
CA ALA A 66 18.24 -6.73 19.20
C ALA A 66 18.93 -8.09 19.42
N ALA A 67 20.22 -8.21 19.04
CA ALA A 67 20.95 -9.47 19.16
C ALA A 67 21.28 -9.81 20.63
N PRO A 68 20.93 -11.02 21.13
CA PRO A 68 21.22 -11.41 22.51
C PRO A 68 22.73 -11.48 22.80
N LYS A 69 23.54 -11.79 21.78
CA LYS A 69 25.01 -11.69 21.81
C LYS A 69 25.50 -10.96 20.56
N LYS A 70 26.07 -9.77 20.75
CA LYS A 70 26.54 -8.89 19.66
C LYS A 70 27.59 -9.55 18.77
N SER A 71 28.48 -10.34 19.36
CA SER A 71 29.54 -11.07 18.64
C SER A 71 28.99 -12.18 17.73
N ASP A 72 27.92 -12.85 18.15
CA ASP A 72 27.30 -13.91 17.36
C ASP A 72 26.64 -13.32 16.10
N TYR A 73 25.92 -12.20 16.24
CA TYR A 73 25.39 -11.47 15.10
C TYR A 73 26.51 -10.97 14.16
N PHE A 74 27.53 -10.33 14.73
CA PHE A 74 28.59 -9.72 13.92
C PHE A 74 29.40 -10.77 13.15
N ILE A 75 29.78 -11.90 13.79
CA ILE A 75 30.70 -12.90 13.21
C ILE A 75 29.95 -14.08 12.58
N LYS A 76 29.01 -14.72 13.29
CA LYS A 76 28.34 -15.95 12.82
C LYS A 76 27.28 -15.64 11.77
N GLU A 77 26.49 -14.60 12.00
CA GLU A 77 25.44 -14.18 11.05
C GLU A 77 25.97 -13.26 9.94
N ARG A 78 27.29 -13.05 9.85
CA ARG A 78 27.94 -12.17 8.86
C ARG A 78 27.39 -10.73 8.88
N GLY A 79 27.05 -10.20 10.05
CA GLY A 79 26.62 -8.81 10.23
C GLY A 79 27.67 -7.79 9.80
N TRP A 80 28.97 -8.14 9.85
CA TRP A 80 30.04 -7.29 9.35
C TRP A 80 29.92 -6.95 7.86
N LEU A 81 29.35 -7.86 7.04
CA LEU A 81 29.06 -7.60 5.63
C LEU A 81 27.93 -6.58 5.46
N ASP A 82 26.93 -6.60 6.36
CA ASP A 82 25.85 -5.61 6.32
C ASP A 82 26.38 -4.22 6.63
N LEU A 83 27.31 -4.11 7.59
CA LEU A 83 27.95 -2.84 7.90
C LEU A 83 28.70 -2.29 6.69
N ILE A 84 29.54 -3.11 6.04
CA ILE A 84 30.31 -2.70 4.85
C ILE A 84 29.38 -2.25 3.71
N GLY A 85 28.28 -2.96 3.48
CA GLY A 85 27.31 -2.64 2.42
C GLY A 85 26.45 -1.41 2.70
N SER A 86 26.42 -0.92 3.94
CA SER A 86 25.58 0.19 4.40
C SER A 86 26.34 1.50 4.56
N ILE A 87 27.64 1.53 4.24
CA ILE A 87 28.45 2.75 4.32
C ILE A 87 28.01 3.72 3.21
N PRO A 88 27.55 4.94 3.56
CA PRO A 88 27.15 5.93 2.56
C PRO A 88 28.36 6.46 1.79
N SER A 89 28.15 6.70 0.50
CA SER A 89 29.12 7.34 -0.38
C SER A 89 28.98 8.86 -0.21
N LEU A 90 29.54 9.41 0.86
CA LEU A 90 29.50 10.85 1.18
C LEU A 90 30.39 11.71 0.26
N GLY A 91 30.36 11.48 -1.07
CA GLY A 91 31.12 12.28 -2.04
C GLY A 91 32.64 12.09 -1.96
N ILE A 92 33.11 10.99 -1.38
CA ILE A 92 34.55 10.70 -1.20
C ILE A 92 35.14 10.22 -2.55
N SER A 93 35.45 11.18 -3.42
CA SER A 93 35.91 10.95 -4.80
C SER A 93 37.13 10.01 -4.91
N ARG A 94 38.01 9.97 -3.90
CA ARG A 94 39.20 9.10 -3.91
C ARG A 94 38.91 7.61 -3.68
N TYR A 95 37.82 7.26 -2.98
CA TYR A 95 37.51 5.87 -2.62
C TYR A 95 36.18 5.39 -3.19
N GLY A 96 35.53 6.17 -4.07
CA GLY A 96 34.22 5.84 -4.64
C GLY A 96 34.15 4.46 -5.32
N ALA A 97 35.23 4.04 -5.99
CA ALA A 97 35.29 2.71 -6.61
C ALA A 97 35.31 1.57 -5.57
N LEU A 98 36.05 1.72 -4.48
CA LEU A 98 36.12 0.74 -3.39
C LEU A 98 34.80 0.69 -2.61
N LEU A 99 34.19 1.84 -2.33
CA LEU A 99 32.86 1.92 -1.72
C LEU A 99 31.76 1.35 -2.64
N ARG A 100 31.96 1.40 -3.96
CA ARG A 100 31.07 0.73 -4.92
C ARG A 100 31.20 -0.79 -4.82
N LEU A 101 32.42 -1.32 -4.75
CA LEU A 101 32.65 -2.76 -4.56
C LEU A 101 32.12 -3.26 -3.22
N ALA A 102 32.19 -2.44 -2.17
CA ALA A 102 31.60 -2.74 -0.86
C ALA A 102 30.09 -3.07 -0.95
N ARG A 103 29.37 -2.61 -1.97
CA ARG A 103 27.94 -2.90 -2.17
C ARG A 103 27.68 -4.34 -2.59
N LEU A 104 28.66 -5.04 -3.15
CA LEU A 104 28.54 -6.46 -3.46
C LEU A 104 28.30 -7.30 -2.20
N SER A 105 28.68 -6.80 -1.02
CA SER A 105 28.32 -7.42 0.26
C SER A 105 26.81 -7.58 0.46
N ARG A 106 25.97 -6.78 -0.22
CA ARG A 106 24.50 -6.89 -0.20
C ARG A 106 23.99 -8.19 -0.83
N LEU A 107 24.78 -8.83 -1.70
CA LEU A 107 24.48 -10.18 -2.19
C LEU A 107 24.50 -11.21 -1.05
N ALA A 108 25.38 -11.03 -0.06
CA ALA A 108 25.41 -11.89 1.13
C ALA A 108 24.19 -11.68 2.03
N ARG A 109 23.63 -10.46 2.05
CA ARG A 109 22.34 -10.17 2.70
C ARG A 109 21.19 -10.87 1.98
N ILE A 110 21.14 -10.80 0.65
CA ILE A 110 20.15 -11.55 -0.16
C ILE A 110 20.24 -13.05 0.12
N ALA A 111 21.45 -13.62 0.14
CA ALA A 111 21.65 -15.04 0.44
C ALA A 111 21.16 -15.42 1.84
N ARG A 112 21.32 -14.53 2.84
CA ARG A 112 20.77 -14.72 4.20
C ARG A 112 19.25 -14.66 4.24
N LEU A 113 18.65 -13.66 3.57
CA LEU A 113 17.20 -13.48 3.52
C LEU A 113 16.51 -14.61 2.72
N MET A 114 17.12 -15.07 1.63
CA MET A 114 16.62 -16.18 0.82
C MET A 114 16.94 -17.56 1.40
N GLY A 115 17.98 -17.70 2.22
CA GLY A 115 18.41 -18.96 2.81
C GLY A 115 17.56 -19.45 3.99
N GLY A 116 16.58 -18.68 4.44
CA GLY A 116 15.65 -19.09 5.49
C GLY A 116 14.67 -20.17 5.01
N LYS A 117 14.51 -21.25 5.78
CA LYS A 117 13.58 -22.38 5.53
C LYS A 117 12.07 -22.01 5.53
N ASN A 118 11.72 -20.73 5.43
CA ASN A 118 10.37 -20.19 5.64
C ASN A 118 9.77 -19.55 4.38
N ARG A 119 10.25 -19.86 3.17
CA ARG A 119 9.68 -19.33 1.91
C ARG A 119 8.18 -19.59 1.79
N GLU A 120 7.75 -20.82 2.08
CA GLU A 120 6.33 -21.20 2.09
C GLU A 120 5.54 -20.48 3.18
N ALA A 121 6.15 -20.27 4.36
CA ALA A 121 5.53 -19.54 5.46
C ALA A 121 5.36 -18.05 5.13
N ILE A 122 6.32 -17.43 4.44
CA ILE A 122 6.24 -16.03 3.99
C ILE A 122 5.14 -15.89 2.93
N VAL A 123 5.10 -16.76 1.92
CA VAL A 123 4.06 -16.72 0.87
C VAL A 123 2.67 -16.91 1.50
N LYS A 124 2.53 -17.86 2.42
CA LYS A 124 1.27 -18.10 3.13
C LYS A 124 0.87 -16.91 4.01
N ASP A 125 1.82 -16.26 4.68
CA ASP A 125 1.58 -15.09 5.53
C ASP A 125 1.22 -13.84 4.71
N VAL A 126 1.86 -13.63 3.55
CA VAL A 126 1.50 -12.57 2.60
C VAL A 126 0.07 -12.77 2.07
N LEU A 127 -0.29 -14.00 1.73
CA LEU A 127 -1.63 -14.33 1.24
C LEU A 127 -2.72 -14.23 2.31
N HIS A 128 -2.39 -14.47 3.57
CA HIS A 128 -3.33 -14.45 4.70
C HIS A 128 -3.53 -13.04 5.28
N ASN A 129 -2.49 -12.20 5.26
CA ASN A 129 -2.50 -10.88 5.90
C ASN A 129 -2.50 -9.73 4.88
N ARG A 130 -3.31 -9.87 3.82
CA ARG A 130 -3.24 -9.05 2.60
C ARG A 130 -3.33 -7.54 2.84
N SER A 131 -4.15 -7.08 3.79
CA SER A 131 -4.31 -5.64 4.06
C SER A 131 -3.02 -4.98 4.58
N LYS A 132 -2.28 -5.64 5.49
CA LYS A 132 -0.98 -5.12 5.96
C LYS A 132 0.05 -5.11 4.85
N TYR A 133 0.15 -6.19 4.08
CA TYR A 133 1.12 -6.29 2.99
C TYR A 133 0.77 -5.39 1.80
N ALA A 134 -0.51 -5.11 1.54
CA ALA A 134 -0.95 -4.21 0.47
C ALA A 134 -0.39 -2.80 0.66
N GLY A 135 -0.49 -2.21 1.86
CA GLY A 135 0.10 -0.90 2.15
C GLY A 135 1.61 -0.84 1.95
N PHE A 136 2.33 -1.85 2.44
CA PHE A 136 3.77 -1.95 2.25
C PHE A 136 4.16 -2.11 0.77
N ILE A 137 3.45 -2.95 0.02
CA ILE A 137 3.69 -3.16 -1.42
C ILE A 137 3.41 -1.87 -2.19
N THR A 138 2.32 -1.16 -1.89
CA THR A 138 1.99 0.11 -2.53
C THR A 138 3.05 1.18 -2.27
N LEU A 139 3.58 1.28 -1.04
CA LEU A 139 4.68 2.18 -0.70
C LEU A 139 5.95 1.85 -1.49
N LEU A 140 6.33 0.57 -1.55
CA LEU A 140 7.50 0.11 -2.29
C LEU A 140 7.37 0.34 -3.79
N LEU A 141 6.19 0.06 -4.36
CA LEU A 141 5.89 0.31 -5.77
C LEU A 141 5.98 1.81 -6.08
N THR A 142 5.44 2.66 -5.19
CA THR A 142 5.53 4.12 -5.32
C THR A 142 6.99 4.59 -5.37
N MET A 143 7.81 4.13 -4.43
CA MET A 143 9.24 4.47 -4.40
C MET A 143 9.96 4.01 -5.67
N LEU A 144 9.66 2.79 -6.14
CA LEU A 144 10.23 2.24 -7.37
C LEU A 144 9.83 3.09 -8.60
N VAL A 145 8.55 3.40 -8.75
CA VAL A 145 8.04 4.19 -9.88
C VAL A 145 8.67 5.58 -9.89
N VAL A 146 8.71 6.28 -8.75
CA VAL A 146 9.33 7.61 -8.65
C VAL A 146 10.81 7.56 -9.00
N THR A 147 11.54 6.56 -8.50
CA THR A 147 12.97 6.38 -8.78
C THR A 147 13.21 6.15 -10.27
N VAL A 148 12.50 5.20 -10.88
CA VAL A 148 12.66 4.86 -12.31
C VAL A 148 12.26 6.04 -13.19
N ALA A 149 11.11 6.66 -12.90
CA ALA A 149 10.57 7.72 -13.73
C ALA A 149 11.41 8.99 -13.69
N SER A 150 11.89 9.40 -12.52
CA SER A 150 12.78 10.56 -12.39
C SER A 150 14.09 10.37 -13.16
N VAL A 151 14.66 9.15 -13.15
CA VAL A 151 15.87 8.83 -13.92
C VAL A 151 15.60 8.85 -15.42
N LEU A 152 14.51 8.24 -15.87
CA LEU A 152 14.16 8.19 -17.29
C LEU A 152 13.84 9.57 -17.85
N VAL A 153 12.99 10.35 -17.17
CA VAL A 153 12.62 11.69 -17.65
C VAL A 153 13.85 12.60 -17.68
N LEU A 154 14.73 12.53 -16.68
CA LEU A 154 15.96 13.30 -16.68
C LEU A 154 16.88 12.92 -17.85
N GLN A 155 17.01 11.63 -18.16
CA GLN A 155 17.84 11.16 -19.27
C GLN A 155 17.34 11.66 -20.64
N PHE A 156 16.03 11.75 -20.84
CA PHE A 156 15.46 12.26 -22.09
C PHE A 156 15.45 13.78 -22.15
N GLU A 157 15.09 14.46 -21.07
CA GLU A 157 14.88 15.91 -21.06
C GLU A 157 16.18 16.70 -20.88
N SER A 158 17.18 16.18 -20.16
CA SER A 158 18.45 16.89 -19.93
C SER A 158 19.25 17.17 -21.20
N VAL A 159 18.99 16.42 -22.27
CA VAL A 159 19.65 16.56 -23.58
C VAL A 159 18.90 17.54 -24.50
N SER A 160 17.63 17.83 -24.22
CA SER A 160 16.78 18.69 -25.05
C SER A 160 16.99 20.17 -24.73
N PRO A 161 17.31 21.02 -25.72
CA PRO A 161 17.44 22.47 -25.51
C PRO A 161 16.15 23.14 -25.04
N ASP A 162 15.00 22.59 -25.45
CA ASP A 162 13.67 23.12 -25.13
C ASP A 162 13.08 22.49 -23.85
N GLY A 163 13.81 21.58 -23.21
CA GLY A 163 13.38 20.92 -21.97
C GLY A 163 13.44 21.87 -20.78
N ASN A 164 12.59 21.66 -19.78
CA ASN A 164 12.65 22.41 -18.51
C ASN A 164 13.06 21.53 -17.31
N ILE A 165 13.46 20.27 -17.55
CA ILE A 165 13.94 19.32 -16.54
C ILE A 165 15.44 19.08 -16.78
N HIS A 166 16.28 19.79 -16.03
CA HIS A 166 17.74 19.68 -16.18
C HIS A 166 18.46 19.13 -14.96
N SER A 167 17.87 19.23 -13.76
CA SER A 167 18.47 18.68 -12.54
C SER A 167 17.73 17.45 -12.04
N GLY A 168 18.43 16.62 -11.27
CA GLY A 168 17.83 15.47 -10.61
C GLY A 168 16.68 15.84 -9.67
N TRP A 169 16.76 17.01 -9.02
CA TRP A 169 15.68 17.51 -8.16
C TRP A 169 14.43 17.85 -8.95
N ASP A 170 14.57 18.46 -10.12
CA ASP A 170 13.43 18.79 -10.99
C ASP A 170 12.72 17.53 -11.49
N ALA A 171 13.49 16.49 -11.83
CA ALA A 171 12.95 15.22 -12.28
C ALA A 171 12.23 14.45 -11.15
N PHE A 172 12.78 14.48 -9.94
CA PHE A 172 12.14 13.92 -8.74
C PHE A 172 10.84 14.66 -8.40
N TRP A 173 10.88 15.99 -8.40
CA TRP A 173 9.72 16.85 -8.18
C TRP A 173 8.61 16.56 -9.21
N TYR A 174 8.94 16.58 -10.50
CA TYR A 174 8.01 16.24 -11.58
C TYR A 174 7.38 14.86 -11.38
N SER A 175 8.19 13.85 -11.01
CA SER A 175 7.70 12.48 -10.82
C SER A 175 6.69 12.39 -9.69
N ILE A 176 6.92 13.09 -8.57
CA ILE A 176 5.97 13.14 -7.45
C ILE A 176 4.69 13.87 -7.84
N VAL A 177 4.80 15.07 -8.40
CA VAL A 177 3.66 15.91 -8.78
C VAL A 177 2.78 15.21 -9.83
N THR A 178 3.40 14.48 -10.75
CA THR A 178 2.69 13.72 -11.79
C THR A 178 2.06 12.45 -11.22
N LEU A 179 2.80 11.67 -10.41
CA LEU A 179 2.28 10.45 -9.79
C LEU A 179 1.08 10.74 -8.88
N THR A 180 1.16 11.83 -8.11
CA THR A 180 0.10 12.27 -7.20
C THR A 180 -1.06 12.96 -7.93
N THR A 181 -0.99 13.08 -9.26
CA THR A 181 -1.99 13.74 -10.12
C THR A 181 -2.23 15.22 -9.81
N VAL A 182 -1.32 15.88 -9.09
CA VAL A 182 -1.40 17.31 -8.78
C VAL A 182 -1.16 18.15 -10.04
N GLY A 183 -0.10 17.83 -10.79
CA GLY A 183 0.14 18.43 -12.11
C GLY A 183 0.26 19.95 -12.15
N TYR A 184 1.12 20.57 -11.31
CA TYR A 184 1.33 22.02 -11.31
C TYR A 184 1.71 22.61 -12.68
N GLY A 185 2.35 21.83 -13.55
CA GLY A 185 2.75 22.25 -14.90
C GLY A 185 3.98 23.17 -14.92
N ASP A 186 4.66 23.34 -13.80
CA ASP A 186 5.90 24.10 -13.68
C ASP A 186 7.09 23.38 -14.34
N ARG A 187 7.10 22.04 -14.29
CA ARG A 187 8.04 21.15 -14.97
C ARG A 187 7.28 20.11 -15.78
N TYR A 188 7.68 19.87 -17.01
CA TYR A 188 7.01 18.92 -17.90
C TYR A 188 7.93 18.46 -19.04
N PRO A 189 7.79 17.19 -19.48
CA PRO A 189 8.61 16.67 -20.57
C PRO A 189 8.17 17.21 -21.92
N VAL A 190 9.13 17.69 -22.72
CA VAL A 190 8.88 18.12 -24.10
C VAL A 190 9.25 17.05 -25.12
N THR A 191 10.16 16.15 -24.76
CA THR A 191 10.64 15.09 -25.66
C THR A 191 9.67 13.93 -25.77
N THR A 192 9.72 13.18 -26.87
CA THR A 192 8.91 11.97 -27.06
C THR A 192 9.18 10.94 -25.96
N GLY A 193 10.45 10.71 -25.60
CA GLY A 193 10.83 9.75 -24.55
C GLY A 193 10.37 10.19 -23.16
N GLY A 194 10.48 11.49 -22.86
CA GLY A 194 9.97 12.07 -21.62
C GLY A 194 8.44 11.97 -21.53
N ARG A 195 7.71 12.21 -22.62
CA ARG A 195 6.24 12.09 -22.67
C ARG A 195 5.78 10.64 -22.50
N ILE A 196 6.46 9.67 -23.12
CA ILE A 196 6.17 8.23 -22.90
C ILE A 196 6.37 7.88 -21.42
N THR A 197 7.46 8.36 -20.83
CA THR A 197 7.70 8.20 -19.38
C THR A 197 6.58 8.83 -18.56
N GLY A 198 6.15 10.05 -18.91
CA GLY A 198 5.03 10.73 -18.26
C GLY A 198 3.72 9.96 -18.33
N MET A 199 3.38 9.40 -19.49
CA MET A 199 2.20 8.53 -19.64
C MET A 199 2.27 7.32 -18.70
N PHE A 200 3.43 6.68 -18.60
CA PHE A 200 3.62 5.56 -17.68
C PHE A 200 3.42 5.96 -16.21
N ILE A 201 3.96 7.11 -15.78
CA ILE A 201 3.74 7.63 -14.43
C ILE A 201 2.25 7.91 -14.18
N MET A 202 1.54 8.48 -15.14
CA MET A 202 0.11 8.79 -15.00
C MET A 202 -0.71 7.51 -14.75
N PHE A 203 -0.47 6.44 -15.53
CA PHE A 203 -1.13 5.14 -15.30
C PHE A 203 -0.79 4.56 -13.93
N MET A 204 0.49 4.59 -13.55
CA MET A 204 0.92 4.10 -12.25
C MET A 204 0.37 4.93 -11.09
N GLY A 205 0.26 6.25 -11.26
CA GLY A 205 -0.27 7.18 -10.26
C GLY A 205 -1.72 6.88 -9.91
N VAL A 206 -2.57 6.67 -10.92
CA VAL A 206 -3.96 6.23 -10.70
C VAL A 206 -4.01 4.90 -9.93
N GLY A 207 -3.14 3.94 -10.28
CA GLY A 207 -3.05 2.67 -9.56
C GLY A 207 -2.62 2.81 -8.10
N VAL A 208 -1.64 3.67 -7.82
CA VAL A 208 -1.16 3.94 -6.45
C VAL A 208 -2.24 4.63 -5.62
N ILE A 209 -2.91 5.66 -6.14
CA ILE A 209 -3.98 6.37 -5.45
C ILE A 209 -5.15 5.41 -5.17
N GLY A 210 -5.54 4.59 -6.16
CA GLY A 210 -6.57 3.56 -6.00
C GLY A 210 -6.21 2.52 -4.94
N ALA A 211 -4.96 2.08 -4.90
CA ALA A 211 -4.48 1.16 -3.87
C ALA A 211 -4.51 1.80 -2.47
N LEU A 212 -4.08 3.06 -2.33
CA LEU A 212 -4.16 3.80 -1.06
C LEU A 212 -5.61 3.96 -0.59
N ALA A 213 -6.53 4.31 -1.50
CA ALA A 213 -7.95 4.39 -1.20
C ALA A 213 -8.52 3.04 -0.76
N SER A 214 -8.14 1.95 -1.44
CA SER A 214 -8.54 0.57 -1.07
C SER A 214 -8.03 0.18 0.33
N ILE A 215 -6.79 0.51 0.66
CA ILE A 215 -6.22 0.24 1.99
C ILE A 215 -6.98 1.04 3.05
N LEU A 216 -7.20 2.34 2.82
CA LEU A 216 -7.95 3.20 3.76
C LEU A 216 -9.37 2.66 3.97
N SER A 217 -10.06 2.31 2.90
CA SER A 217 -11.37 1.66 2.94
C SER A 217 -11.32 0.37 3.75
N SER A 218 -10.31 -0.49 3.54
CA SER A 218 -10.18 -1.75 4.28
C SER A 218 -9.97 -1.56 5.78
N VAL A 219 -9.30 -0.48 6.19
CA VAL A 219 -9.06 -0.14 7.60
C VAL A 219 -10.32 0.44 8.23
N LEU A 220 -11.04 1.29 7.51
CA LEU A 220 -12.29 1.91 8.00
C LEU A 220 -13.45 0.91 8.05
N LEU A 221 -13.57 0.03 7.06
CA LEU A 221 -14.65 -0.96 6.96
C LEU A 221 -14.32 -2.31 7.62
N GLY A 222 -13.11 -2.51 8.14
CA GLY A 222 -12.78 -3.66 8.99
C GLY A 222 -12.68 -5.03 8.30
N GLY A 223 -12.74 -5.12 6.97
CA GLY A 223 -12.51 -6.37 6.24
C GLY A 223 -13.18 -6.42 4.86
N SER A 224 -12.36 -6.57 3.81
CA SER A 224 -12.68 -6.95 2.43
C SER A 224 -13.91 -6.31 1.74
N PRO A 225 -13.71 -5.46 0.70
CA PRO A 225 -14.77 -5.11 -0.25
C PRO A 225 -15.23 -6.31 -1.12
N ALA A 226 -14.64 -7.50 -0.94
CA ALA A 226 -15.15 -8.74 -1.53
C ALA A 226 -16.51 -9.18 -0.94
N ALA A 227 -17.04 -8.47 0.07
CA ALA A 227 -18.39 -8.65 0.59
C ALA A 227 -19.44 -7.74 -0.09
N GLU A 228 -19.05 -6.88 -1.04
CA GLU A 228 -20.00 -6.01 -1.77
C GLU A 228 -20.33 -6.50 -3.19
N GLU A 229 -19.61 -7.49 -3.73
CA GLU A 229 -19.99 -8.14 -5.00
C GLU A 229 -20.86 -9.40 -4.81
N GLU A 230 -21.02 -9.84 -3.56
CA GLU A 230 -22.19 -10.56 -3.08
C GLU A 230 -22.77 -9.74 -1.92
N ALA A 231 -23.47 -8.65 -2.22
CA ALA A 231 -24.55 -8.29 -1.32
C ALA A 231 -25.39 -9.57 -1.17
N PRO A 232 -25.52 -10.18 0.03
CA PRO A 232 -26.57 -11.17 0.21
C PRO A 232 -27.81 -10.39 -0.19
N ALA A 233 -28.49 -10.87 -1.25
CA ALA A 233 -29.76 -10.32 -1.68
C ALA A 233 -30.51 -9.97 -0.41
N ALA A 234 -30.64 -8.65 -0.14
CA ALA A 234 -31.25 -8.16 1.09
C ALA A 234 -32.46 -9.06 1.32
N PRO A 235 -32.59 -9.74 2.49
CA PRO A 235 -33.52 -10.85 2.65
C PRO A 235 -34.81 -10.40 2.03
N ALA A 236 -35.17 -11.01 0.90
CA ALA A 236 -36.10 -10.41 -0.04
C ALA A 236 -37.26 -9.89 0.80
N GLY A 237 -37.35 -8.55 0.92
CA GLY A 237 -38.45 -7.94 1.64
C GLY A 237 -39.72 -8.58 1.08
N PRO A 238 -40.76 -8.80 1.90
CA PRO A 238 -41.90 -9.60 1.50
C PRO A 238 -42.28 -9.22 0.07
N THR A 239 -42.31 -10.20 -0.84
CA THR A 239 -42.50 -9.92 -2.27
C THR A 239 -43.75 -9.06 -2.43
N MET A 240 -43.85 -8.27 -3.50
CA MET A 240 -45.01 -7.41 -3.73
C MET A 240 -46.34 -8.16 -3.53
N GLU A 241 -46.38 -9.46 -3.87
CA GLU A 241 -47.50 -10.36 -3.60
C GLU A 241 -47.77 -10.60 -2.11
N GLN A 242 -46.74 -10.80 -1.27
CA GLN A 242 -46.87 -10.94 0.18
C GLN A 242 -47.33 -9.64 0.85
N GLN A 243 -46.81 -8.49 0.40
CA GLN A 243 -47.27 -7.18 0.89
C GLN A 243 -48.73 -6.92 0.50
N LEU A 244 -49.14 -7.30 -0.71
CA LEU A 244 -50.53 -7.19 -1.15
C LEU A 244 -51.46 -8.13 -0.37
N ALA A 245 -51.01 -9.34 -0.05
CA ALA A 245 -51.79 -10.29 0.76
C ALA A 245 -51.99 -9.77 2.19
N GLU A 246 -50.92 -9.29 2.83
CA GLU A 246 -50.97 -8.75 4.19
C GLU A 246 -51.80 -7.45 4.25
N LEU A 247 -51.71 -6.59 3.23
CA LEU A 247 -52.55 -5.39 3.14
C LEU A 247 -54.03 -5.75 2.96
N HIS A 248 -54.35 -6.80 2.19
CA HIS A 248 -55.71 -7.26 2.01
C HIS A 248 -56.29 -7.83 3.30
N GLU A 249 -55.52 -8.62 4.04
CA GLU A 249 -55.92 -9.17 5.34
C GLU A 249 -56.18 -8.06 6.38
N ASN A 250 -55.30 -7.05 6.42
CA ASN A 250 -55.46 -5.89 7.29
C ASN A 250 -56.72 -5.07 6.94
N MET A 251 -57.04 -4.91 5.65
CA MET A 251 -58.27 -4.24 5.21
C MET A 251 -59.53 -4.99 5.66
N VAL A 252 -59.56 -6.32 5.52
CA VAL A 252 -60.69 -7.15 5.98
C VAL A 252 -60.86 -7.06 7.49
N THR A 253 -59.76 -7.10 8.23
CA THR A 253 -59.78 -6.99 9.71
C THR A 253 -60.31 -5.63 10.16
N MET A 254 -59.90 -4.54 9.50
CA MET A 254 -60.44 -3.20 9.78
C MET A 254 -61.94 -3.11 9.48
N GLN A 255 -62.43 -3.70 8.38
CA GLN A 255 -63.86 -3.73 8.07
C GLN A 255 -64.67 -4.46 9.16
N GLN A 256 -64.18 -5.60 9.63
CA GLN A 256 -64.84 -6.36 10.69
C GLN A 256 -64.84 -5.63 12.04
N LEU A 257 -63.77 -4.90 12.36
CA LEU A 257 -63.72 -4.06 13.56
C LEU A 257 -64.71 -2.90 13.47
N LEU A 258 -64.80 -2.25 12.32
CA LEU A 258 -65.78 -1.17 12.09
C LEU A 258 -67.22 -1.68 12.17
N GLU A 259 -67.51 -2.86 11.63
CA GLU A 259 -68.84 -3.48 11.73
C GLU A 259 -69.19 -3.86 13.17
N LYS A 260 -68.24 -4.40 13.94
CA LYS A 260 -68.43 -4.67 15.37
C LYS A 260 -68.68 -3.40 16.17
N LEU A 261 -67.94 -2.32 15.88
CA LEU A 261 -68.14 -1.03 16.53
C LEU A 261 -69.49 -0.42 16.17
N SER A 262 -69.93 -0.51 14.90
CA SER A 262 -71.26 -0.03 14.52
C SER A 262 -72.38 -0.82 15.21
N GLN A 263 -72.22 -2.15 15.35
CA GLN A 263 -73.19 -2.98 16.07
C GLN A 263 -73.20 -2.71 17.58
N GLU A 264 -72.05 -2.36 18.18
CA GLU A 264 -71.98 -1.94 19.59
C GLU A 264 -72.62 -0.57 19.82
N ASP A 265 -72.45 0.37 18.89
CA ASP A 265 -73.09 1.68 18.95
C ASP A 265 -74.61 1.59 18.74
N ASP A 266 -75.10 0.79 17.79
CA ASP A 266 -76.55 0.52 17.60
C ASP A 266 -77.18 -0.12 18.85
N LYS A 267 -76.45 -0.98 19.55
CA LYS A 267 -76.91 -1.63 20.79
C LYS A 267 -76.95 -0.66 21.98
N LYS A 268 -76.04 0.31 22.02
CA LYS A 268 -76.06 1.40 23.01
C LYS A 268 -77.19 2.40 22.75
N GLU A 269 -77.47 2.75 21.49
CA GLU A 269 -78.61 3.60 21.16
C GLU A 269 -79.95 2.93 21.49
N SER A 270 -80.10 1.63 21.18
CA SER A 270 -81.31 0.87 21.49
C SER A 270 -81.57 0.71 23.00
N THR A 271 -80.51 0.62 23.83
CA THR A 271 -80.64 0.55 25.30
C THR A 271 -80.86 1.91 25.97
N SER A 272 -80.56 3.02 25.29
CA SER A 272 -80.84 4.39 25.78
C SER A 272 -82.30 4.83 25.62
N HIS A 273 -83.12 4.07 24.89
CA HIS A 273 -84.55 4.33 24.67
C HIS A 273 -85.50 3.48 25.54
N LEU A 274 -85.00 2.84 26.60
CA LEU A 274 -85.90 2.30 27.63
C LEU A 274 -86.50 3.46 28.46
N PRO A 275 -87.84 3.59 28.54
CA PRO A 275 -88.46 4.69 29.28
C PRO A 275 -88.10 4.58 30.76
N ASN A 276 -87.63 5.70 31.30
CA ASN A 276 -87.39 5.90 32.73
C ASN A 276 -88.70 5.65 33.51
N PRO A 277 -88.75 4.70 34.47
CA PRO A 277 -89.93 4.54 35.30
C PRO A 277 -89.95 5.68 36.32
N ALA A 278 -90.74 6.71 36.03
CA ALA A 278 -91.15 7.71 37.00
C ALA A 278 -92.67 7.63 37.15
N ASP A 279 -93.08 7.42 38.41
CA ASP A 279 -94.41 7.53 39.03
C ASP A 279 -95.49 6.46 38.72
#